data_AF-A0A1F6IMM9-F1
#
_entry.id   AF-A0A1F6IMM9-F1
#
_cell.length_a   1.000
_cell.length_b   1.000
_cell.length_c   1.000
_cell.angle_alpha   90.00
_cell.angle_beta   90.00
_cell.angle_gamma   90.00
#
_symmetry.space_group_name_H-M   'P 1'
#
loop_
_entity.id
_entity.type
_entity.pdbx_description
1 polymer ?
#
loop_
_entity_poly.entity_id
_entity_poly.type
_entity_poly.pdbx_seq_one_letter_code
_entity_poly.pdbx_strand_id
1 'polypeptide(L)'
;MTMKINQNPPISDELYQQLIGLERDWENSQVRLSDKELLTIFPEAKPVIPEKLQEWQSIRDEITTSIKKKLTIIKRSGADEGTQFFWREWIKLNDGEKLVEADVHVSRLKRLLYLIRDQPKSKHRISEEQIQQARLVPLDKFIDGPIKKHGKTWIGLCPFHKEKHPSFCVYPNTNRFWCYGQCNDGGDAIKFVRLLHGYSFREAVKYLLGQK
;
A
#
# COMPACT_ATOMS: atom_id res chain seq x y z
N MET A 1 -31.61 58.94 -10.83
CA MET A 1 -31.27 58.31 -9.54
C MET A 1 -30.55 57.00 -9.87
N THR A 2 -29.23 57.04 -10.01
CA THR A 2 -28.42 55.88 -10.42
C THR A 2 -28.20 54.97 -9.20
N MET A 3 -28.73 53.75 -9.27
CA MET A 3 -28.48 52.73 -8.25
C MET A 3 -26.99 52.38 -8.27
N LYS A 4 -26.28 52.69 -7.18
CA LYS A 4 -24.91 52.21 -6.99
C LYS A 4 -24.96 50.70 -6.79
N ILE A 5 -24.45 49.96 -7.76
CA ILE A 5 -24.17 48.53 -7.60
C ILE A 5 -23.16 48.43 -6.48
N ASN A 6 -23.54 47.80 -5.38
CA ASN A 6 -22.66 47.55 -4.24
C ASN A 6 -21.61 46.53 -4.69
N GLN A 7 -20.44 47.02 -5.11
CA GLN A 7 -19.31 46.15 -5.42
C GLN A 7 -18.80 45.61 -4.09
N ASN A 8 -19.09 44.34 -3.79
CA ASN A 8 -18.49 43.68 -2.65
C ASN A 8 -16.96 43.80 -2.78
N PRO A 9 -16.26 44.19 -1.71
CA PRO A 9 -14.81 44.33 -1.75
C PRO A 9 -14.17 42.98 -2.14
N PRO A 10 -13.05 42.99 -2.87
CA PRO A 10 -12.33 41.76 -3.19
C PRO A 10 -11.97 41.04 -1.89
N ILE A 11 -12.21 39.72 -1.86
CA ILE A 11 -11.81 38.85 -0.75
C ILE A 11 -10.32 39.06 -0.52
N SER A 12 -9.92 39.45 0.70
CA SER A 12 -8.51 39.61 1.02
C SER A 12 -7.82 38.25 1.01
N ASP A 13 -6.54 38.21 0.62
CA ASP A 13 -5.73 36.98 0.67
C ASP A 13 -5.76 36.33 2.06
N GLU A 14 -5.82 37.16 3.11
CA GLU A 14 -5.95 36.71 4.51
C GLU A 14 -7.27 35.95 4.75
N LEU A 15 -8.41 36.48 4.28
CA LEU A 15 -9.71 35.82 4.40
C LEU A 15 -9.74 34.51 3.58
N TYR A 16 -9.10 34.48 2.42
CA TYR A 16 -8.99 33.27 1.59
C TYR A 16 -8.18 32.18 2.29
N GLN A 17 -7.04 32.51 2.90
CA GLN A 17 -6.24 31.56 3.66
C GLN A 17 -6.98 31.04 4.91
N GLN A 18 -7.76 31.90 5.58
CA GLN A 18 -8.60 31.49 6.71
C GLN A 18 -9.68 30.48 6.27
N LEU A 19 -10.34 30.71 5.14
CA LEU A 19 -11.35 29.78 4.61
C LEU A 19 -10.75 28.41 4.26
N ILE A 20 -9.58 28.39 3.62
CA ILE A 20 -8.85 27.13 3.34
C ILE A 20 -8.48 26.40 4.64
N GLY A 21 -8.05 27.15 5.67
CA GLY A 21 -7.77 26.59 6.99
C GLY A 21 -8.99 25.92 7.61
N LEU A 22 -10.13 26.62 7.61
CA LEU A 22 -11.41 26.10 8.12
C LEU A 22 -11.91 24.89 7.34
N GLU A 23 -11.77 24.90 6.01
CA GLU A 23 -12.14 23.76 5.16
C GLU A 23 -11.30 22.53 5.50
N ARG A 24 -9.97 22.70 5.64
CA ARG A 24 -9.06 21.63 6.04
C ARG A 24 -9.36 21.10 7.45
N ASP A 25 -9.64 21.99 8.40
CA ASP A 25 -9.99 21.60 9.76
C ASP A 25 -11.33 20.83 9.79
N TRP A 26 -12.30 21.27 9.00
CA TRP A 26 -13.57 20.57 8.83
C TRP A 26 -13.37 19.20 8.18
N GLU A 27 -12.60 19.09 7.09
CA GLU A 27 -12.27 17.82 6.43
C GLU A 27 -11.56 16.84 7.38
N ASN A 28 -10.64 17.35 8.21
CA ASN A 28 -9.93 16.56 9.22
C ASN A 28 -10.82 16.15 10.39
N SER A 29 -11.88 16.92 10.68
CA SER A 29 -12.87 16.61 11.72
C SER A 29 -13.88 15.54 11.29
N GLN A 30 -13.98 15.23 10.00
CA GLN A 30 -14.89 14.21 9.49
C GLN A 30 -14.47 12.81 9.95
N VAL A 31 -15.42 12.05 10.49
CA VAL A 31 -15.22 10.64 10.85
C VAL A 31 -15.00 9.82 9.59
N ARG A 32 -13.78 9.31 9.41
CA ARG A 32 -13.46 8.40 8.30
C ARG A 32 -13.90 6.98 8.64
N LEU A 33 -15.09 6.63 8.18
CA LEU A 33 -15.65 5.29 8.34
C LEU A 33 -14.92 4.28 7.43
N SER A 34 -14.55 3.13 8.00
CA SER A 34 -14.03 1.99 7.25
C SER A 34 -15.12 1.29 6.44
N ASP A 35 -14.73 0.56 5.40
CA ASP A 35 -15.64 -0.28 4.60
C ASP A 35 -16.50 -1.22 5.48
N LYS A 36 -15.94 -1.73 6.59
CA LYS A 36 -16.66 -2.61 7.51
C LYS A 36 -17.74 -1.85 8.28
N GLU A 37 -17.43 -0.64 8.74
CA GLU A 37 -18.38 0.22 9.44
C GLU A 37 -19.50 0.69 8.49
N LEU A 38 -19.15 1.06 7.25
CA LEU A 38 -20.13 1.40 6.22
C LEU A 38 -21.10 0.26 5.94
N LEU A 39 -20.62 -0.99 5.83
CA LEU A 39 -21.48 -2.15 5.63
C LEU A 39 -22.36 -2.48 6.85
N THR A 40 -22.00 -2.01 8.03
CA THR A 40 -22.84 -2.10 9.23
C THR A 40 -23.92 -1.03 9.23
N ILE A 41 -23.58 0.20 8.82
CA ILE A 41 -24.51 1.33 8.75
C ILE A 41 -25.53 1.14 7.61
N PHE A 42 -25.09 0.59 6.47
CA PHE A 42 -25.90 0.38 5.27
C PHE A 42 -26.05 -1.11 4.93
N PRO A 43 -26.81 -1.89 5.71
CA PRO A 43 -26.98 -3.33 5.48
C PRO A 43 -27.64 -3.66 4.13
N GLU A 44 -28.48 -2.78 3.59
CA GLU A 44 -29.13 -2.88 2.29
C GLU A 44 -28.15 -2.88 1.12
N ALA A 45 -26.93 -2.35 1.31
CA ALA A 45 -25.89 -2.41 0.28
C ALA A 45 -25.36 -3.84 0.05
N LYS A 46 -25.44 -4.72 1.05
CA LYS A 46 -24.89 -6.08 1.00
C LYS A 46 -25.43 -6.92 -0.18
N PRO A 47 -26.75 -7.02 -0.42
CA PRO A 47 -27.28 -7.73 -1.59
C PRO A 47 -26.99 -7.05 -2.93
N VAL A 48 -26.83 -5.72 -2.95
CA VAL A 48 -26.57 -4.94 -4.19
C VAL A 48 -25.12 -5.07 -4.67
N ILE A 49 -24.16 -5.25 -3.76
CA ILE A 49 -22.72 -5.32 -4.08
C ILE A 49 -22.38 -6.42 -5.11
N PRO A 50 -22.85 -7.68 -4.98
CA PRO A 50 -22.67 -8.71 -6.00
C PRO A 50 -23.19 -8.31 -7.39
N GLU A 51 -24.39 -7.72 -7.46
CA GLU A 51 -25.01 -7.29 -8.72
C GLU A 51 -24.18 -6.19 -9.38
N LYS A 52 -23.80 -5.17 -8.60
CA LYS A 52 -22.92 -4.10 -9.08
C LYS A 52 -21.55 -4.61 -9.49
N LEU A 53 -21.01 -5.62 -8.81
CA LEU A 53 -19.75 -6.23 -9.21
C LEU A 53 -19.86 -6.87 -10.60
N GLN A 54 -20.96 -7.56 -10.88
CA GLN A 54 -21.19 -8.17 -12.19
C GLN A 54 -21.36 -7.09 -13.29
N GLU A 55 -22.13 -6.04 -13.00
CA GLU A 55 -22.32 -4.90 -13.91
C GLU A 55 -20.98 -4.26 -14.30
N TRP A 56 -20.17 -3.88 -13.30
CA TRP A 56 -18.85 -3.27 -13.55
C TRP A 56 -17.86 -4.22 -14.22
N GLN A 57 -17.96 -5.53 -13.98
CA GLN A 57 -17.18 -6.52 -14.71
C GLN A 57 -17.55 -6.55 -16.20
N SER A 58 -18.84 -6.51 -16.54
CA SER A 58 -19.28 -6.43 -17.93
C SER A 58 -18.73 -5.18 -18.62
N ILE A 59 -18.89 -4.01 -17.98
CA ILE A 59 -18.38 -2.74 -18.49
C ILE A 59 -16.88 -2.81 -18.77
N ARG A 60 -16.10 -3.31 -17.80
CA ARG A 60 -14.65 -3.46 -17.94
C ARG A 60 -14.29 -4.40 -19.09
N ASP A 61 -15.00 -5.53 -19.21
CA ASP A 61 -14.71 -6.54 -20.23
C ASP A 61 -15.07 -6.04 -21.64
N GLU A 62 -16.13 -5.25 -21.78
CA GLU A 62 -16.51 -4.56 -23.01
C GLU A 62 -15.44 -3.54 -23.44
N ILE A 63 -15.01 -2.66 -22.52
CA ILE A 63 -13.93 -1.68 -22.77
C ILE A 63 -12.64 -2.40 -23.17
N THR A 64 -12.27 -3.44 -22.43
CA THR A 64 -11.09 -4.26 -22.71
C THR A 64 -11.15 -4.89 -24.10
N THR A 65 -12.31 -5.42 -24.49
CA THR A 65 -12.53 -6.03 -25.81
C THR A 65 -12.43 -4.98 -26.92
N SER A 66 -13.02 -3.81 -26.72
CA SER A 66 -12.92 -2.67 -27.64
C SER A 66 -11.47 -2.23 -27.85
N ILE A 67 -10.71 -2.04 -26.76
CA ILE A 67 -9.28 -1.69 -26.80
C ILE A 67 -8.48 -2.76 -27.55
N LYS A 68 -8.68 -4.05 -27.23
CA LYS A 68 -7.98 -5.16 -27.92
C LYS A 68 -8.25 -5.16 -29.43
N LYS A 69 -9.50 -4.90 -29.83
CA LYS A 69 -9.88 -4.78 -31.25
C LYS A 69 -9.16 -3.62 -31.91
N LYS A 70 -9.18 -2.43 -31.30
CA LYS A 70 -8.48 -1.22 -31.81
C LYS A 70 -6.97 -1.46 -31.95
N LEU A 71 -6.33 -2.04 -30.93
CA LEU A 71 -4.91 -2.39 -30.95
C LEU A 71 -4.57 -3.39 -32.06
N THR A 72 -5.46 -4.36 -32.31
CA THR A 72 -5.28 -5.33 -33.40
C THR A 72 -5.34 -4.66 -34.78
N ILE A 73 -6.24 -3.70 -34.96
CA ILE A 73 -6.35 -2.90 -36.20
C ILE A 73 -5.07 -2.09 -36.42
N ILE A 74 -4.58 -1.39 -35.39
CA ILE A 74 -3.34 -0.58 -35.47
C ILE A 74 -2.15 -1.45 -35.87
N LYS A 75 -2.02 -2.63 -35.25
CA LYS A 75 -0.90 -3.55 -35.55
C LYS A 75 -0.94 -4.08 -36.98
N ARG A 76 -2.12 -4.16 -37.60
CA ARG A 76 -2.34 -4.69 -38.95
C ARG A 76 -2.42 -3.62 -40.03
N SER A 77 -2.37 -2.33 -39.69
CA SER A 77 -2.58 -1.23 -40.64
C SER A 77 -1.44 -1.05 -41.65
N GLY A 78 -0.26 -1.64 -41.39
CA GLY A 78 0.94 -1.44 -42.20
C GLY A 78 1.57 -0.04 -42.04
N ALA A 79 1.08 0.79 -41.12
CA ALA A 79 1.62 2.12 -40.84
C ALA A 79 3.01 2.05 -40.18
N ASP A 80 3.77 3.12 -40.28
CA ASP A 80 5.06 3.27 -39.60
C ASP A 80 4.93 3.28 -38.07
N GLU A 81 6.05 3.09 -37.37
CA GLU A 81 6.06 2.99 -35.92
C GLU A 81 5.55 4.25 -35.20
N GLY A 82 5.84 5.44 -35.74
CA GLY A 82 5.40 6.71 -35.19
C GLY A 82 3.87 6.86 -35.27
N THR A 83 3.29 6.52 -36.41
CA THR A 83 1.83 6.50 -36.59
C THR A 83 1.18 5.45 -35.68
N GLN A 84 1.75 4.25 -35.57
CA GLN A 84 1.23 3.22 -34.66
C GLN A 84 1.34 3.65 -33.18
N PHE A 85 2.41 4.34 -32.81
CA PHE A 85 2.59 4.91 -31.47
C PHE A 85 1.49 5.94 -31.17
N PHE A 86 1.27 6.91 -32.07
CA PHE A 86 0.23 7.94 -31.91
C PHE A 86 -1.14 7.33 -31.60
N TRP A 87 -1.57 6.34 -32.39
CA TRP A 87 -2.87 5.70 -32.18
C TRP A 87 -2.95 4.90 -30.88
N ARG A 88 -1.84 4.33 -30.40
CA ARG A 88 -1.79 3.66 -29.09
C ARG A 88 -1.96 4.66 -27.95
N GLU A 89 -1.31 5.82 -28.02
CA GLU A 89 -1.51 6.89 -27.03
C GLU A 89 -2.93 7.46 -27.06
N TRP A 90 -3.50 7.63 -28.25
CA TRP A 90 -4.88 8.09 -28.39
C TRP A 90 -5.88 7.14 -27.71
N ILE A 91 -5.69 5.81 -27.86
CA ILE A 91 -6.52 4.81 -27.15
C ILE A 91 -6.37 4.95 -25.63
N LYS A 92 -5.15 5.18 -25.12
CA LYS A 92 -4.95 5.36 -23.67
C LYS A 92 -5.73 6.56 -23.14
N LEU A 93 -5.70 7.69 -23.85
CA LEU A 93 -6.41 8.90 -23.46
C LEU A 93 -7.94 8.72 -23.51
N ASN A 94 -8.47 8.01 -24.51
CA ASN A 94 -9.91 7.95 -24.74
C ASN A 94 -10.61 6.76 -24.05
N ASP A 95 -9.97 5.59 -24.03
CA ASP A 95 -10.53 4.35 -23.47
C ASP A 95 -9.80 3.90 -22.18
N GLY A 96 -8.54 4.31 -21.98
CA GLY A 96 -7.73 3.89 -20.84
C GLY A 96 -8.26 4.43 -19.51
N GLU A 97 -8.69 5.69 -19.46
CA GLU A 97 -9.27 6.28 -18.24
C GLU A 97 -10.52 5.53 -17.78
N LYS A 98 -11.43 5.20 -18.71
CA LYS A 98 -12.64 4.42 -18.44
C LYS A 98 -12.33 3.00 -17.97
N LEU A 99 -11.28 2.39 -18.51
CA LEU A 99 -10.83 1.07 -18.07
C LEU A 99 -10.33 1.12 -16.62
N VAL A 100 -9.51 2.14 -16.29
CA VAL A 100 -8.99 2.35 -14.93
C VAL A 100 -10.13 2.59 -13.95
N GLU A 101 -11.10 3.43 -14.29
CA GLU A 101 -12.30 3.68 -13.49
C GLU A 101 -13.04 2.37 -13.20
N ALA A 102 -13.33 1.58 -14.25
CA ALA A 102 -14.01 0.30 -14.09
C ALA A 102 -13.21 -0.68 -13.20
N ASP A 103 -11.89 -0.75 -13.37
CA ASP A 103 -11.02 -1.60 -12.54
C ASP A 103 -10.99 -1.17 -11.07
N VAL A 104 -11.02 0.14 -10.78
CA VAL A 104 -11.12 0.67 -9.41
C VAL A 104 -12.44 0.23 -8.76
N HIS A 105 -13.55 0.37 -9.48
CA HIS A 105 -14.86 -0.07 -8.99
C HIS A 105 -14.92 -1.58 -8.75
N VAL A 106 -14.46 -2.39 -9.71
CA VAL A 106 -14.40 -3.85 -9.57
C VAL A 106 -13.55 -4.25 -8.35
N SER A 107 -12.39 -3.61 -8.17
CA SER A 107 -11.48 -3.90 -7.05
C SER A 107 -12.11 -3.58 -5.70
N ARG A 108 -12.76 -2.41 -5.58
CA ARG A 108 -13.47 -2.02 -4.36
C ARG A 108 -14.62 -2.95 -4.05
N LEU A 109 -15.45 -3.29 -5.04
CA LEU A 109 -16.60 -4.19 -4.86
C LEU A 109 -16.16 -5.61 -4.47
N LYS A 110 -15.08 -6.14 -5.04
CA LYS A 110 -14.48 -7.43 -4.61
C LYS A 110 -14.06 -7.39 -3.14
N ARG A 111 -13.45 -6.29 -2.70
CA ARG A 111 -13.06 -6.10 -1.29
C ARG A 111 -14.28 -6.09 -0.37
N LEU A 112 -15.33 -5.35 -0.73
CA LEU A 112 -16.57 -5.33 0.04
C LEU A 112 -17.23 -6.72 0.10
N LEU A 113 -17.27 -7.43 -1.02
CA LEU A 113 -17.80 -8.79 -1.07
C LEU A 113 -17.02 -9.77 -0.19
N TYR A 114 -15.69 -9.63 -0.12
CA TYR A 114 -14.87 -10.41 0.80
C TYR A 114 -15.23 -10.14 2.27
N LEU A 115 -15.51 -8.87 2.63
CA LEU A 115 -15.93 -8.50 3.98
C LEU A 115 -17.33 -9.04 4.33
N ILE A 116 -18.25 -9.10 3.37
CA ILE A 116 -19.61 -9.63 3.56
C ILE A 116 -19.60 -11.13 3.80
N ARG A 117 -18.80 -11.87 3.02
CA ARG A 117 -18.84 -13.35 3.02
C ARG A 117 -18.27 -13.98 4.28
N ASP A 118 -17.64 -13.20 5.16
CA ASP A 118 -16.95 -13.63 6.39
C ASP A 118 -16.18 -14.95 6.22
N GLN A 119 -15.56 -15.13 5.05
CA GLN A 119 -14.81 -16.34 4.75
C GLN A 119 -13.64 -16.42 5.72
N PRO A 120 -13.27 -17.63 6.18
CA PRO A 120 -12.08 -17.80 7.02
C PRO A 120 -10.93 -17.17 6.26
N LYS A 121 -10.39 -16.09 6.84
CA LYS A 121 -9.18 -15.44 6.37
C LYS A 121 -8.17 -16.54 6.05
N SER A 122 -7.66 -16.56 4.81
CA SER A 122 -6.79 -17.61 4.26
C SER A 122 -6.07 -18.43 5.33
N LYS A 123 -6.11 -19.78 5.22
CA LYS A 123 -5.38 -20.71 6.11
C LYS A 123 -3.89 -20.36 6.28
N HIS A 124 -3.35 -19.48 5.44
CA HIS A 124 -1.98 -18.99 5.40
C HIS A 124 -1.82 -17.54 5.92
N ARG A 125 -2.85 -16.96 6.55
CA ARG A 125 -2.80 -15.62 7.15
C ARG A 125 -2.15 -15.73 8.52
N ILE A 126 -1.04 -15.02 8.66
CA ILE A 126 -0.35 -14.88 9.94
C ILE A 126 -1.22 -14.02 10.86
N SER A 127 -1.48 -14.49 12.08
CA SER A 127 -2.22 -13.74 13.09
C SER A 127 -1.35 -12.63 13.70
N GLU A 128 -1.97 -11.58 14.25
CA GLU A 128 -1.23 -10.54 14.98
C GLU A 128 -0.43 -11.13 16.16
N GLU A 129 -1.00 -12.15 16.81
CA GLU A 129 -0.33 -12.87 17.88
C GLU A 129 0.94 -13.59 17.39
N GLN A 130 0.89 -14.25 16.23
CA GLN A 130 2.07 -14.86 15.62
C GLN A 130 3.15 -13.82 15.27
N ILE A 131 2.75 -12.63 14.80
CA ILE A 131 3.69 -11.54 14.52
C ILE A 131 4.35 -11.06 15.82
N GLN A 132 3.56 -10.88 16.89
CA GLN A 132 4.09 -10.48 18.19
C GLN A 132 5.03 -11.54 18.76
N GLN A 133 4.66 -12.82 18.73
CA GLN A 133 5.51 -13.92 19.17
C GLN A 133 6.82 -13.97 18.37
N ALA A 134 6.77 -13.82 17.05
CA ALA A 134 7.97 -13.79 16.21
C ALA A 134 8.90 -12.62 16.56
N ARG A 135 8.37 -11.44 16.92
CA ARG A 135 9.16 -10.29 17.37
C ARG A 135 9.86 -10.51 18.71
N LEU A 136 9.32 -11.38 19.57
CA LEU A 136 9.90 -11.70 20.88
C LEU A 136 11.03 -12.73 20.80
N VAL A 137 11.22 -13.40 19.66
CA VAL A 137 12.31 -14.35 19.49
C VAL A 137 13.65 -13.63 19.63
N PRO A 138 14.51 -14.02 20.59
CA PRO A 138 15.75 -13.32 20.87
C PRO A 138 16.71 -13.29 19.68
N LEU A 139 17.17 -12.10 19.29
CA LEU A 139 18.06 -11.85 18.16
C LEU A 139 19.44 -12.55 18.29
N ASP A 140 19.91 -12.73 19.53
CA ASP A 140 21.18 -13.38 19.85
C ASP A 140 21.29 -14.80 19.31
N LYS A 141 20.16 -15.48 19.09
CA LYS A 141 20.12 -16.82 18.48
C LYS A 141 20.57 -16.87 17.03
N PHE A 142 20.55 -15.75 16.32
CA PHE A 142 20.79 -15.68 14.87
C PHE A 142 22.10 -14.97 14.51
N ILE A 143 22.91 -14.63 15.50
CA ILE A 143 24.17 -13.89 15.29
C ILE A 143 25.33 -14.88 15.36
N ASP A 144 25.85 -15.26 14.18
CA ASP A 144 26.96 -16.21 14.06
C ASP A 144 28.35 -15.55 14.02
N GLY A 145 28.47 -14.31 14.53
CA GLY A 145 29.69 -13.49 14.44
C GLY A 145 30.28 -13.08 15.79
N PRO A 146 31.58 -12.68 15.82
CA PRO A 146 32.21 -12.18 17.03
C PRO A 146 31.58 -10.85 17.44
N ILE A 147 30.73 -10.89 18.46
CA ILE A 147 30.13 -9.72 19.10
C ILE A 147 30.71 -9.56 20.51
N LYS A 148 30.98 -8.31 20.91
CA LYS A 148 31.49 -7.96 22.24
C LYS A 148 30.43 -7.15 22.99
N LYS A 149 30.24 -7.46 24.27
CA LYS A 149 29.36 -6.69 25.14
C LYS A 149 30.01 -5.35 25.48
N HIS A 150 29.28 -4.26 25.26
CA HIS A 150 29.68 -2.90 25.60
C HIS A 150 28.56 -2.22 26.40
N GLY A 151 28.65 -2.27 27.73
CA GLY A 151 27.57 -1.81 28.61
C GLY A 151 26.30 -2.64 28.44
N LYS A 152 25.20 -1.98 28.03
CA LYS A 152 23.89 -2.61 27.81
C LYS A 152 23.68 -3.11 26.37
N THR A 153 24.61 -2.85 25.46
CA THR A 153 24.50 -3.23 24.04
C THR A 153 25.61 -4.21 23.67
N TRP A 154 25.42 -4.92 22.57
CA TRP A 154 26.45 -5.78 21.98
C TRP A 154 26.88 -5.19 20.65
N ILE A 155 28.18 -5.18 20.38
CA ILE A 155 28.78 -4.51 19.22
C ILE A 155 29.63 -5.52 18.45
N GLY A 156 29.52 -5.54 17.12
CA GLY A 156 30.30 -6.41 16.24
C GLY A 156 30.28 -5.97 14.79
N LEU A 157 30.74 -6.87 13.90
CA LEU A 157 30.68 -6.68 12.46
C LEU A 157 29.26 -6.95 11.95
N CYS A 158 28.82 -6.17 10.96
CA CYS A 158 27.52 -6.35 10.33
C CYS A 158 27.43 -7.70 9.57
N PRO A 159 26.36 -8.48 9.76
CA PRO A 159 26.15 -9.71 9.01
C PRO A 159 25.62 -9.45 7.57
N PHE A 160 25.16 -8.24 7.27
CA PHE A 160 24.51 -7.91 6.00
C PHE A 160 25.43 -7.26 4.97
N HIS A 161 26.56 -6.70 5.41
CA HIS A 161 27.56 -6.11 4.52
C HIS A 161 28.96 -6.33 5.06
N LYS A 162 29.94 -6.39 4.15
CA LYS A 162 31.34 -6.62 4.52
C LYS A 162 31.98 -5.31 4.97
N GLU A 163 32.51 -5.29 6.19
CA GLU A 163 33.22 -4.16 6.77
C GLU A 163 34.44 -4.59 7.60
N LYS A 164 35.37 -3.66 7.85
CA LYS A 164 36.56 -3.90 8.68
C LYS A 164 36.38 -3.44 10.13
N HIS A 165 35.55 -2.42 10.36
CA HIS A 165 35.31 -1.84 11.67
C HIS A 165 33.91 -2.22 12.14
N PRO A 166 33.72 -2.56 13.43
CA PRO A 166 32.43 -2.97 13.95
C PRO A 166 31.44 -1.80 13.95
N SER A 167 30.37 -1.89 13.17
CA SER A 167 29.30 -0.89 13.13
C SER A 167 27.93 -1.45 13.52
N PHE A 168 27.86 -2.76 13.78
CA PHE A 168 26.62 -3.44 14.11
C PHE A 168 26.38 -3.46 15.62
N CYS A 169 25.23 -2.93 16.04
CA CYS A 169 24.81 -2.83 17.43
C CYS A 169 23.53 -3.62 17.66
N VAL A 170 23.50 -4.42 18.71
CA VAL A 170 22.32 -5.14 19.22
C VAL A 170 21.93 -4.54 20.56
N TYR A 171 20.63 -4.37 20.75
CA TYR A 171 20.02 -3.87 21.97
C TYR A 171 19.19 -5.01 22.59
N PRO A 172 19.79 -5.87 23.44
CA PRO A 172 19.11 -7.02 24.03
C PRO A 172 17.82 -6.66 24.76
N ASN A 173 17.80 -5.51 25.47
CA ASN A 173 16.64 -5.07 26.25
C ASN A 173 15.40 -4.79 25.39
N THR A 174 15.58 -4.36 24.13
CA THR A 174 14.47 -4.04 23.22
C THR A 174 14.31 -5.08 22.12
N ASN A 175 15.16 -6.11 22.10
CA ASN A 175 15.28 -7.09 21.03
C ASN A 175 15.36 -6.47 19.63
N ARG A 176 16.22 -5.45 19.49
CA ARG A 176 16.43 -4.73 18.23
C ARG A 176 17.90 -4.71 17.83
N PHE A 177 18.14 -4.45 16.56
CA PHE A 177 19.47 -4.17 16.04
C PHE A 177 19.49 -2.88 15.24
N TRP A 178 20.68 -2.28 15.13
CA TRP A 178 20.97 -1.19 14.23
C TRP A 178 22.40 -1.31 13.73
N CYS A 179 22.62 -1.08 12.44
CA CYS A 179 23.93 -0.98 11.86
C CYS A 179 24.22 0.47 11.48
N TYR A 180 25.28 1.02 12.07
CA TYR A 180 25.77 2.38 11.80
C TYR A 180 26.73 2.45 10.60
N GLY A 181 26.91 1.33 9.89
CA GLY A 181 27.70 1.26 8.67
C GLY A 181 26.93 1.71 7.44
N GLN A 182 27.48 1.40 6.26
CA GLN A 182 26.91 1.83 4.97
C GLN A 182 25.53 1.26 4.65
N CYS A 183 25.12 0.13 5.24
CA CYS A 183 23.79 -0.42 5.01
C CYS A 183 22.69 0.40 5.72
N ASN A 184 23.03 1.08 6.82
CA ASN A 184 22.10 1.85 7.65
C ASN A 184 20.82 1.07 8.01
N ASP A 185 20.95 -0.25 8.20
CA ASP A 185 19.82 -1.13 8.47
C ASP A 185 19.61 -1.34 9.96
N GLY A 186 18.35 -1.23 10.38
CA GLY A 186 17.93 -1.60 11.74
C GLY A 186 16.48 -2.04 11.78
N GLY A 187 16.13 -2.80 12.82
CA GLY A 187 14.79 -3.37 12.99
C GLY A 187 14.66 -4.37 14.13
N ASP A 188 13.58 -5.13 14.08
CA ASP A 188 13.24 -6.23 14.99
C ASP A 188 13.77 -7.59 14.47
N ALA A 189 13.50 -8.66 15.23
CA ALA A 189 13.85 -10.04 14.85
C ALA A 189 13.33 -10.44 13.47
N ILE A 190 12.13 -10.00 13.10
CA ILE A 190 11.54 -10.29 11.78
C ILE A 190 12.38 -9.62 10.69
N LYS A 191 12.67 -8.33 10.82
CA LYS A 191 13.51 -7.63 9.82
C LYS A 191 14.92 -8.24 9.74
N PHE A 192 15.50 -8.63 10.87
CA PHE A 192 16.83 -9.27 10.91
C PHE A 192 16.86 -10.56 10.07
N VAL A 193 15.94 -11.49 10.31
CA VAL A 193 15.83 -12.77 9.58
C VAL A 193 15.55 -12.54 8.09
N ARG A 194 14.72 -11.55 7.76
CA ARG A 194 14.45 -11.18 6.36
C ARG A 194 15.73 -10.73 5.65
N LEU A 195 16.55 -9.90 6.28
CA LEU A 195 17.81 -9.43 5.70
C LEU A 195 18.84 -10.57 5.63
N LEU A 196 18.90 -11.43 6.64
CA LEU A 196 19.87 -12.52 6.70
C LEU A 196 19.63 -13.60 5.64
N HIS A 197 18.36 -13.95 5.38
CA HIS A 197 17.99 -15.06 4.49
C HIS A 197 17.28 -14.63 3.19
N GLY A 198 16.99 -13.34 2.99
CA GLY A 198 16.22 -12.86 1.84
C GLY A 198 14.73 -13.23 1.90
N TYR A 199 14.20 -13.53 3.07
CA TYR A 199 12.81 -13.98 3.24
C TYR A 199 11.79 -12.85 3.07
N SER A 200 10.61 -13.21 2.54
CA SER A 200 9.42 -12.40 2.66
C SER A 200 9.00 -12.27 4.13
N PHE A 201 8.17 -11.28 4.46
CA PHE A 201 7.66 -11.10 5.82
C PHE A 201 7.03 -12.37 6.39
N ARG A 202 6.29 -13.11 5.55
CA ARG A 202 5.60 -14.32 6.00
C ARG A 202 6.56 -15.47 6.29
N GLU A 203 7.52 -15.69 5.39
CA GLU A 203 8.55 -16.72 5.56
C GLU A 203 9.39 -16.45 6.81
N ALA A 204 9.76 -15.19 7.06
CA ALA A 204 10.51 -14.82 8.25
C ALA A 204 9.74 -15.08 9.55
N VAL A 205 8.44 -14.73 9.61
CA VAL A 205 7.61 -15.05 10.78
C VAL A 205 7.48 -16.55 10.98
N LYS A 206 7.25 -17.33 9.92
CA LYS A 206 7.20 -18.80 10.01
C LYS A 206 8.52 -19.40 10.51
N TYR A 207 9.63 -18.94 9.96
CA TYR A 207 10.98 -19.35 10.37
C TYR A 207 11.23 -19.09 11.86
N LEU A 208 10.91 -17.87 12.32
CA LEU A 208 11.03 -17.49 13.73
C LEU A 208 10.17 -18.34 14.67
N LEU A 209 9.02 -18.81 14.19
CA LEU A 209 8.11 -19.69 14.95
C LEU A 209 8.40 -21.18 14.75
N GLY A 210 9.50 -21.55 14.06
CA GLY A 210 9.87 -22.95 13.80
C GLY A 210 8.92 -23.69 12.84
N GLN A 211 8.14 -22.96 12.05
CA GLN A 211 7.21 -23.50 11.07
C GLN A 211 7.93 -23.62 9.71
N LYS A 212 8.01 -24.84 9.16
CA LYS A 212 8.51 -25.08 7.80
C LYS A 212 7.45 -24.76 6.76
#